data_AF-A0A059D2B1-F1
#
_entry.id   AF-A0A059D2B1-F1
#
_cell.length_a   1.000
_cell.length_b   1.000
_cell.length_c   1.000
_cell.angle_alpha   90.00
_cell.angle_beta   90.00
_cell.angle_gamma   90.00
#
_symmetry.space_group_name_H-M   'P 1'
#
loop_
_entity.id
_entity.type
_entity.pdbx_description
1 polymer ?
#
loop_
_entity_poly.entity_id
_entity_poly.type
_entity_poly.pdbx_seq_one_letter_code
_entity_poly.pdbx_strand_id
1 'polypeptide(L)'
;NIRRDPDAWENPLTFKPERFLGSKIDYKGQNFDLIPFGSGRRMCVGLSLADRVLHLGLAKLLYHFDWELSDGLTPETLDMRERAGIALRKLHPLKVIPKKRSV
;
A
#
# COMPACT_ATOMS: atom_id res chain seq x y z
N ASN A 1 -12.91 -8.80 6.81
CA ASN A 1 -11.53 -8.93 6.30
C ASN A 1 -10.63 -8.60 7.48
N ILE A 2 -9.80 -9.55 7.93
CA ILE A 2 -8.94 -9.40 9.12
C ILE A 2 -8.10 -8.11 9.09
N ARG A 3 -7.69 -7.65 7.90
CA ARG A 3 -6.93 -6.40 7.73
C ARG A 3 -7.71 -5.12 8.04
N ARG A 4 -9.05 -5.18 8.13
CA ARG A 4 -9.92 -4.06 8.49
C ARG A 4 -10.66 -4.31 9.82
N ASP A 5 -10.27 -5.36 10.53
CA ASP A 5 -10.93 -5.82 11.75
C ASP A 5 -10.42 -5.01 12.96
N PRO A 6 -11.29 -4.30 13.72
CA PRO A 6 -10.88 -3.54 14.88
C PRO A 6 -10.37 -4.42 16.04
N ASP A 7 -10.74 -5.71 16.09
CA ASP A 7 -10.24 -6.63 17.11
C ASP A 7 -8.80 -7.07 16.83
N ALA A 8 -8.38 -7.05 15.57
CA ALA A 8 -7.01 -7.39 15.14
C ALA A 8 -6.10 -6.15 15.02
N TRP A 9 -6.67 -4.98 14.69
CA TRP A 9 -5.91 -3.77 14.39
C TRP A 9 -6.54 -2.53 15.01
N GLU A 10 -5.79 -1.83 15.87
CA GLU A 10 -6.16 -0.51 16.35
C GLU A 10 -6.29 0.47 15.16
N ASN A 11 -7.42 1.20 15.06
CA ASN A 11 -7.69 2.14 13.97
C ASN A 11 -7.47 1.53 12.56
N PRO A 12 -8.21 0.47 12.20
CA PRO A 12 -7.90 -0.39 11.04
C PRO A 12 -8.16 0.28 9.69
N LEU A 13 -8.95 1.36 9.67
CA LEU A 13 -9.28 2.12 8.46
C LEU A 13 -8.32 3.30 8.22
N THR A 14 -7.42 3.59 9.17
CA THR A 14 -6.47 4.69 9.06
C THR A 14 -5.15 4.21 8.45
N PHE A 15 -4.64 4.95 7.47
CA PHE A 15 -3.29 4.73 6.95
C PHE A 15 -2.26 5.19 7.99
N LYS A 16 -1.68 4.24 8.73
CA LYS A 16 -0.71 4.47 9.82
C LYS A 16 0.50 3.54 9.64
N PRO A 17 1.47 3.85 8.74
CA PRO A 17 2.65 3.02 8.52
C PRO A 17 3.48 2.76 9.79
N GLU A 18 3.45 3.71 10.73
CA GLU A 18 4.21 3.69 11.98
C GLU A 18 3.86 2.49 12.86
N ARG A 19 2.68 1.87 12.66
CA ARG A 19 2.30 0.64 13.38
C ARG A 19 3.25 -0.54 13.16
N PHE A 20 4.04 -0.49 12.09
CA PHE A 20 5.01 -1.52 11.76
C PHE A 20 6.43 -1.17 12.24
N LEU A 21 6.70 0.07 12.65
CA LEU A 21 8.02 0.48 13.14
C LEU A 21 8.30 -0.17 14.51
N GLY A 22 9.43 -0.88 14.60
CA GLY A 22 9.80 -1.64 15.81
C GLY A 22 8.90 -2.85 16.10
N SER A 23 7.91 -3.13 15.25
CA SER A 23 7.04 -4.30 15.37
C SER A 23 7.73 -5.55 14.81
N LYS A 24 7.37 -6.71 15.35
CA LYS A 24 7.77 -8.02 14.82
C LYS A 24 6.80 -8.56 13.75
N ILE A 25 5.70 -7.84 13.48
CA ILE A 25 4.71 -8.24 12.49
C ILE A 25 5.31 -8.11 11.09
N ASP A 26 5.22 -9.16 10.27
CA ASP A 26 5.57 -9.12 8.86
C ASP A 26 4.49 -9.75 7.96
N TYR A 27 4.71 -9.66 6.65
CA TYR A 27 3.82 -10.21 5.61
C TYR A 27 4.32 -11.54 5.04
N LYS A 28 5.25 -12.23 5.72
CA LYS A 28 5.82 -13.52 5.30
C LYS A 28 4.97 -14.72 5.74
N GLY A 29 3.76 -14.45 6.22
CA GLY A 29 2.70 -15.42 6.47
C GLY A 29 2.78 -16.17 7.80
N GLN A 30 3.64 -15.72 8.72
CA GLN A 30 3.63 -16.18 10.11
C GLN A 30 2.69 -15.33 11.00
N ASN A 31 2.36 -14.10 10.58
CA ASN A 31 1.39 -13.24 11.24
C ASN A 31 0.05 -13.28 10.50
N PHE A 32 -0.94 -13.96 11.08
CA PHE A 32 -2.24 -14.18 10.44
C PHE A 32 -3.09 -12.91 10.28
N ASP A 33 -2.78 -11.86 11.07
CA ASP A 33 -3.42 -10.56 10.92
C ASP A 33 -2.98 -9.81 9.65
N LEU A 34 -1.84 -10.22 9.05
CA LEU A 34 -1.24 -9.62 7.85
C LEU A 34 -0.80 -10.68 6.83
N ILE A 35 -1.75 -11.17 6.02
CA ILE A 35 -1.50 -12.21 4.98
C ILE A 35 -1.76 -11.73 3.54
N PRO A 36 -1.14 -10.65 3.05
CA PRO A 36 -1.35 -10.19 1.67
C PRO A 36 -0.83 -11.17 0.61
N PHE A 37 0.14 -12.02 0.97
CA PHE A 37 0.73 -13.04 0.10
C PHE A 37 0.31 -14.48 0.45
N GLY A 38 -0.71 -14.63 1.31
CA GLY A 38 -1.13 -15.93 1.82
C GLY A 38 -0.18 -16.51 2.88
N SER A 39 -0.39 -17.79 3.21
CA SER A 39 0.44 -18.54 4.16
C SER A 39 0.51 -20.03 3.78
N GLY A 40 1.44 -20.76 4.39
CA GLY A 40 1.62 -22.21 4.22
C GLY A 40 2.03 -22.61 2.80
N ARG A 41 1.60 -23.81 2.37
CA ARG A 41 2.06 -24.45 1.11
C ARG A 41 1.72 -23.68 -0.18
N ARG A 42 0.77 -22.75 -0.13
CA ARG A 42 0.33 -21.96 -1.29
C ARG A 42 0.64 -20.47 -1.11
N MET A 43 1.59 -20.14 -0.25
CA MET A 43 2.11 -18.78 -0.15
C MET A 43 2.69 -18.32 -1.48
N CYS A 44 2.54 -17.03 -1.79
CA CYS A 44 3.00 -16.45 -3.04
C CYS A 44 4.49 -16.70 -3.26
N VAL A 45 4.80 -17.49 -4.28
CA VAL A 45 6.19 -17.76 -4.70
C VAL A 45 6.90 -16.51 -5.23
N GLY A 46 6.14 -15.48 -5.61
CA GLY A 46 6.63 -14.20 -6.11
C GLY A 46 6.89 -13.14 -5.02
N LEU A 47 6.77 -13.47 -3.73
CA LEU A 47 6.90 -12.48 -2.63
C LEU A 47 8.21 -11.70 -2.71
N SER A 48 9.35 -12.38 -2.87
CA SER A 48 10.68 -11.74 -2.90
C SER A 48 10.86 -10.80 -4.09
N LEU A 49 10.25 -11.13 -5.24
CA LEU A 49 10.28 -10.26 -6.42
C LEU A 49 9.35 -9.07 -6.24
N ALA A 50 8.12 -9.30 -5.78
CA ALA A 50 7.14 -8.25 -5.51
C ALA A 50 7.68 -7.22 -4.51
N ASP A 51 8.34 -7.71 -3.46
CA ASP A 51 9.01 -6.89 -2.44
C ASP A 51 10.03 -5.93 -3.06
N ARG A 52 10.92 -6.44 -3.91
CA ARG A 52 11.95 -5.63 -4.58
C ARG A 52 11.35 -4.64 -5.56
N VAL A 53 10.40 -5.08 -6.38
CA VAL A 53 9.76 -4.24 -7.41
C VAL A 53 9.00 -3.09 -6.75
N LEU A 54 8.24 -3.36 -5.67
CA LEU A 54 7.46 -2.35 -4.97
C LEU A 54 8.37 -1.31 -4.31
N HIS A 55 9.36 -1.75 -3.53
CA HIS A 55 10.24 -0.84 -2.80
C HIS A 55 11.13 -0.02 -3.73
N LEU A 56 11.78 -0.65 -4.72
CA LEU A 56 12.65 0.07 -5.66
C LEU A 56 11.85 1.00 -6.57
N GLY A 57 10.69 0.55 -7.05
CA GLY A 57 9.80 1.38 -7.87
C GLY A 57 9.33 2.62 -7.12
N LEU A 58 8.82 2.45 -5.90
CA LEU A 58 8.37 3.56 -5.07
C LEU A 58 9.51 4.49 -4.67
N ALA A 59 10.66 3.95 -4.23
CA ALA A 59 11.82 4.75 -3.87
C ALA A 59 12.30 5.60 -5.06
N LYS A 60 12.35 5.03 -6.27
CA LYS A 60 12.73 5.77 -7.48
C LYS A 60 11.76 6.91 -7.79
N LEU A 61 10.45 6.67 -7.65
CA LEU A 61 9.42 7.70 -7.86
C LEU A 61 9.55 8.85 -6.86
N LEU A 62 9.74 8.55 -5.58
CA LEU A 62 9.88 9.55 -4.52
C LEU A 62 11.22 10.29 -4.57
N TYR A 63 12.29 9.61 -5.01
CA TYR A 63 13.61 10.21 -5.11
C TYR A 63 13.69 11.26 -6.23
N HIS A 64 13.07 10.97 -7.38
CA HIS A 64 13.18 11.85 -8.56
C HIS A 64 12.10 12.91 -8.69
N PHE A 65 10.94 12.73 -8.04
CA PHE A 65 9.79 13.60 -8.23
C PHE A 65 9.14 14.02 -6.92
N ASP A 66 8.78 15.30 -6.85
CA ASP A 66 7.70 15.78 -6.01
C ASP A 66 6.37 15.57 -6.73
N TRP A 67 5.28 15.41 -5.97
CA TRP A 67 3.98 15.01 -6.52
C TRP A 67 2.91 16.03 -6.17
N GLU A 68 2.14 16.42 -7.17
CA GLU A 68 0.95 17.27 -7.00
C GLU A 68 -0.29 16.56 -7.52
N LEU A 69 -1.41 16.77 -6.82
CA LEU A 69 -2.71 16.31 -7.29
C LEU A 69 -3.19 17.21 -8.43
N SER A 70 -3.78 16.61 -9.48
CA SER A 70 -4.41 17.38 -10.55
C SER A 70 -5.78 17.91 -10.12
N ASP A 71 -6.34 18.81 -10.93
CA ASP A 71 -7.76 19.16 -10.90
C ASP A 71 -8.26 19.77 -9.57
N GLY A 72 -7.38 20.40 -8.79
CA GLY A 72 -7.72 21.03 -7.52
C GLY A 72 -8.07 20.06 -6.39
N LEU A 73 -7.78 18.77 -6.57
CA LEU A 73 -8.03 17.75 -5.56
C LEU A 73 -7.09 17.93 -4.36
N THR A 74 -7.64 17.71 -3.17
CA THR A 74 -6.88 17.56 -1.92
C THR A 74 -6.89 16.09 -1.47
N PRO A 75 -5.96 15.65 -0.61
CA PRO A 75 -5.95 14.29 -0.07
C PRO A 75 -7.29 13.86 0.54
N GLU A 76 -8.02 14.78 1.18
CA GLU A 76 -9.32 14.55 1.84
C GLU A 76 -10.46 14.37 0.84
N THR A 77 -10.34 14.95 -0.35
CA THR A 77 -11.36 14.90 -1.42
C THR A 77 -11.14 13.76 -2.41
N LEU A 78 -10.04 13.00 -2.27
CA LEU A 78 -9.76 11.86 -3.14
C LEU A 78 -10.79 10.75 -2.98
N ASP A 79 -11.39 10.32 -4.09
CA ASP A 79 -12.29 9.16 -4.10
C ASP A 79 -11.49 7.87 -3.84
N MET A 80 -11.65 7.29 -2.65
CA MET A 80 -11.01 6.04 -2.23
C MET A 80 -11.86 4.80 -2.50
N ARG A 81 -13.00 4.91 -3.18
CA ARG A 81 -13.81 3.75 -3.57
C ARG A 81 -13.03 2.81 -4.47
N GLU A 82 -13.41 1.54 -4.42
CA GLU A 82 -12.69 0.45 -5.03
C GLU A 82 -13.51 -0.18 -6.16
N ARG A 83 -12.83 -0.66 -7.19
CA ARG A 83 -13.40 -1.53 -8.22
C ARG A 83 -12.84 -2.94 -8.04
N ALA A 84 -13.75 -3.92 -7.91
CA ALA A 84 -13.38 -5.33 -7.82
C ALA A 84 -12.82 -5.85 -9.14
N GLY A 85 -11.87 -6.78 -9.05
CA GLY A 85 -11.18 -7.42 -10.18
C GLY A 85 -10.14 -8.43 -9.68
N ILE A 86 -9.24 -8.89 -10.56
CA ILE A 86 -8.13 -9.79 -10.18
C ILE A 86 -7.29 -9.20 -9.05
N ALA A 87 -7.04 -7.89 -9.11
CA ALA A 87 -6.51 -7.10 -8.02
C ALA A 87 -7.49 -5.95 -7.73
N LEU A 88 -7.63 -5.61 -6.45
CA LEU A 88 -8.41 -4.45 -6.01
C LEU A 88 -7.73 -3.18 -6.51
N ARG A 89 -8.49 -2.30 -7.17
CA ARG A 89 -7.99 -1.03 -7.72
C ARG A 89 -8.90 0.11 -7.29
N LYS A 90 -8.38 1.35 -7.30
CA LYS A 90 -9.23 2.53 -7.16
C LYS A 90 -10.27 2.55 -8.28
N LEU A 91 -11.51 2.96 -7.95
CA LEU A 91 -12.60 3.10 -8.91
C LEU A 91 -12.23 4.09 -10.01
N HIS A 92 -11.70 5.25 -9.60
CA HIS A 92 -11.13 6.26 -10.46
C HIS A 92 -9.59 6.25 -10.30
N PRO A 93 -8.82 6.11 -11.40
CA PRO A 93 -7.35 6.14 -11.33
C PRO A 93 -6.83 7.41 -10.67
N LEU A 94 -5.80 7.28 -9.82
CA LEU A 94 -5.11 8.44 -9.26
C LEU A 94 -4.38 9.19 -10.37
N LYS A 95 -4.69 10.47 -10.54
CA LYS A 95 -3.99 11.38 -11.44
C LYS A 95 -3.10 12.30 -10.61
N VAL A 96 -1.82 12.33 -10.95
CA VAL A 96 -0.80 13.11 -10.26
C VAL A 96 0.16 13.70 -11.28
N ILE A 97 0.68 14.88 -10.98
CA ILE A 97 1.67 15.58 -11.79
C ILE A 97 3.03 15.40 -11.13
N PRO A 98 3.98 14.69 -11.78
CA PRO A 98 5.35 14.61 -11.28
C PRO A 98 6.09 15.91 -11.57
N LYS A 99 6.65 16.53 -10.54
CA LYS A 99 7.59 17.65 -10.66
C LYS A 99 8.99 17.14 -10.41
N LYS A 100 9.91 17.38 -11.35
CA LYS A 100 11.32 17.00 -11.17
C LYS A 100 11.82 17.62 -9.86
N ARG A 101 12.28 16.77 -8.94
CA ARG A 101 12.85 17.20 -7.68
C ARG A 101 14.22 17.82 -7.98
N SER A 102 14.38 19.10 -7.67
CA SER A 102 15.67 19.77 -7.68
C SER A 102 16.37 19.39 -6.39
N VAL A 103 17.34 18.50 -6.47
CA VAL A 103 18.26 18.21 -5.36
C VAL A 103 19.33 19.30 -5.32
#